data_AF-A0A1F5T957-F1
#
_entry.id   AF-A0A1F5T957-F1
#
_cell.length_a   1.000
_cell.length_b   1.000
_cell.length_c   1.000
_cell.angle_alpha   90.00
_cell.angle_beta   90.00
_cell.angle_gamma   90.00
#
_symmetry.space_group_name_H-M   'P 1'
#
loop_
_entity.id
_entity.type
_entity.pdbx_description
1 polymer ?
#
loop_
_entity_poly.entity_id
_entity_poly.type
_entity_poly.pdbx_seq_one_letter_code
_entity_poly.pdbx_strand_id
1 'polypeptide(L)'
;MFNPFRFWQELKYSPHLARLLHNTRKVIMESNQDSLFMHHDKQVCAMLNYDGVDEEERNRYFNEYTVTNVVLLMLLLDEAALQTDDELRKNYLQKWREYVPKFYLDYLKELKIEERNIYLWDKLIDLRYEEYQREILNWRRELINVDEELAQEMVHDKFVLAYQAVTLGLFQHLRRQNGKPKDPLYLRLQSYMVPIFKRMMKRIF
;
A
#
# COMPACT_ATOMS: atom_id res chain seq x y z
N MET A 1 -34.70 -4.57 24.09
CA MET A 1 -35.32 -4.48 22.76
C MET A 1 -34.26 -4.81 21.73
N PHE A 2 -34.48 -5.81 20.88
CA PHE A 2 -33.57 -6.17 19.79
C PHE A 2 -33.61 -5.06 18.74
N ASN A 3 -32.47 -4.46 18.41
CA ASN A 3 -32.35 -3.50 17.32
C ASN A 3 -31.76 -4.23 16.09
N PRO A 4 -32.58 -4.62 15.10
CA PRO A 4 -32.12 -5.39 13.95
C PRO A 4 -31.06 -4.64 13.13
N PHE A 5 -31.14 -3.31 13.04
CA PHE A 5 -30.15 -2.51 12.32
C PHE A 5 -28.76 -2.60 12.95
N ARG A 6 -28.69 -2.46 14.29
CA ARG A 6 -27.45 -2.61 15.05
C ARG A 6 -26.89 -4.03 14.95
N PHE A 7 -27.75 -5.06 14.99
CA PHE A 7 -27.34 -6.45 14.83
C PHE A 7 -26.69 -6.71 13.45
N TRP A 8 -27.26 -6.17 12.37
CA TRP A 8 -26.67 -6.25 11.03
C TRP A 8 -25.34 -5.49 10.92
N GLN A 9 -25.21 -4.32 11.57
CA GLN A 9 -23.94 -3.59 11.63
C GLN A 9 -22.87 -4.36 12.40
N GLU A 10 -23.21 -4.98 13.53
CA GLU A 10 -22.29 -5.79 14.34
C GLU A 10 -21.81 -7.05 13.57
N LEU A 11 -22.69 -7.66 12.77
CA LEU A 11 -22.31 -8.74 11.84
C LEU A 11 -21.42 -8.25 10.69
N LYS A 12 -21.75 -7.07 10.11
CA LYS A 12 -21.01 -6.50 8.97
C LYS A 12 -19.62 -6.04 9.37
N TYR A 13 -19.51 -5.31 10.48
CA TYR A 13 -18.28 -4.74 11.03
C TYR A 13 -17.75 -5.57 12.20
N SER A 14 -17.89 -6.89 12.10
CA SER A 14 -17.33 -7.80 13.09
C SER A 14 -15.80 -7.75 13.02
N PRO A 15 -15.10 -7.33 14.09
CA PRO A 15 -13.63 -7.38 14.17
C PRO A 15 -13.13 -8.81 14.42
N HIS A 16 -13.95 -9.82 14.16
CA HIS A 16 -13.57 -11.20 14.33
C HIS A 16 -12.34 -11.51 13.46
N LEU A 17 -11.32 -12.06 14.12
CA LEU A 17 -10.00 -12.25 13.55
C LEU A 17 -10.02 -12.99 12.21
N ALA A 18 -10.82 -14.05 12.10
CA ALA A 18 -10.91 -14.84 10.86
C ALA A 18 -11.35 -14.02 9.63
N ARG A 19 -12.23 -13.03 9.81
CA ARG A 19 -12.71 -12.19 8.71
C ARG A 19 -11.66 -11.17 8.30
N LEU A 20 -11.00 -10.54 9.28
CA LEU A 20 -9.86 -9.66 9.05
C LEU A 20 -8.74 -10.40 8.31
N LEU A 21 -8.37 -11.58 8.79
CA LEU A 21 -7.35 -12.43 8.18
C LEU A 21 -7.72 -12.83 6.74
N HIS A 22 -8.96 -13.25 6.50
CA HIS A 22 -9.39 -13.62 5.15
C HIS A 22 -9.26 -12.46 4.16
N ASN A 23 -9.73 -11.27 4.56
CA ASN A 23 -9.69 -10.09 3.71
C ASN A 23 -8.25 -9.60 3.48
N THR A 24 -7.44 -9.50 4.54
CA THR A 24 -6.02 -9.13 4.46
C THR A 24 -5.26 -10.10 3.58
N ARG A 25 -5.41 -11.42 3.82
CA ARG A 25 -4.72 -12.46 3.06
C ARG A 25 -4.97 -12.30 1.58
N LYS A 26 -6.23 -12.18 1.18
CA LYS A 26 -6.57 -12.12 -0.23
C LYS A 26 -5.97 -10.87 -0.91
N VAL A 27 -6.00 -9.71 -0.24
CA VAL A 27 -5.40 -8.47 -0.78
C VAL A 27 -3.89 -8.58 -0.88
N ILE A 28 -3.22 -8.92 0.23
CA ILE A 28 -1.76 -8.93 0.32
C ILE A 28 -1.16 -9.98 -0.60
N MET A 29 -1.77 -11.16 -0.71
CA MET A 29 -1.28 -12.21 -1.61
C MET A 29 -1.41 -11.84 -3.09
N GLU A 30 -2.53 -11.24 -3.49
CA GLU A 30 -2.70 -10.71 -4.86
C GLU A 30 -1.65 -9.61 -5.13
N SER A 31 -1.45 -8.69 -4.20
CA SER A 31 -0.45 -7.63 -4.33
C SER A 31 1.00 -8.15 -4.38
N ASN A 32 1.34 -9.22 -3.65
CA ASN A 32 2.67 -9.84 -3.73
C ASN A 32 2.91 -10.47 -5.11
N GLN A 33 1.88 -11.05 -5.72
CA GLN A 33 1.97 -11.56 -7.09
C GLN A 33 2.20 -10.43 -8.08
N ASP A 34 1.55 -9.28 -7.89
CA ASP A 34 1.79 -8.10 -8.72
C ASP A 34 3.21 -7.55 -8.52
N SER A 35 3.75 -7.53 -7.29
CA SER A 35 5.15 -7.18 -7.04
C SER A 35 6.12 -8.08 -7.79
N LEU A 36 5.85 -9.40 -7.79
CA LEU A 36 6.66 -10.37 -8.52
C LEU A 36 6.58 -10.14 -10.04
N PHE A 37 5.38 -9.86 -10.55
CA PHE A 37 5.20 -9.50 -11.95
C PHE A 37 6.01 -8.25 -12.32
N MET A 38 5.95 -7.20 -11.49
CA MET A 38 6.73 -5.98 -11.70
C MET A 38 8.23 -6.20 -11.65
N HIS A 39 8.68 -7.06 -10.74
CA HIS A 39 10.10 -7.40 -10.62
C HIS A 39 10.66 -8.10 -11.87
N HIS A 40 9.79 -8.73 -12.67
CA HIS A 40 10.14 -9.39 -13.93
C HIS A 40 9.64 -8.64 -15.18
N ASP A 41 9.05 -7.46 -15.03
CA ASP A 41 8.58 -6.67 -16.16
C ASP A 41 9.77 -6.12 -16.95
N LYS A 42 9.87 -6.51 -18.23
CA LYS A 42 11.02 -6.15 -19.09
C LYS A 42 11.24 -4.64 -19.21
N GLN A 43 10.17 -3.85 -19.25
CA GLN A 43 10.30 -2.39 -19.37
C GLN A 43 10.83 -1.81 -18.06
N VAL A 44 10.32 -2.28 -16.93
CA VAL A 44 10.78 -1.86 -15.60
C VAL A 44 12.24 -2.26 -15.38
N CYS A 45 12.60 -3.50 -15.70
CA CYS A 45 13.97 -4.00 -15.61
C CYS A 45 14.95 -3.15 -16.44
N ALA A 46 14.55 -2.76 -17.66
CA ALA A 46 15.35 -1.87 -18.50
C ALA A 46 15.46 -0.46 -17.90
N MET A 47 14.34 0.12 -17.42
CA MET A 47 14.32 1.46 -16.80
C MET A 47 15.15 1.55 -15.52
N LEU A 48 15.29 0.44 -14.79
CA LEU A 48 16.08 0.32 -13.56
C LEU A 48 17.48 -0.26 -13.79
N ASN A 49 17.86 -0.55 -15.05
CA ASN A 49 19.16 -1.12 -15.40
C ASN A 49 19.50 -2.40 -14.61
N TYR A 50 18.58 -3.36 -14.57
CA TYR A 50 18.73 -4.62 -13.83
C TYR A 50 20.02 -5.40 -14.16
N ASP A 51 20.50 -5.28 -15.40
CA ASP A 51 21.73 -5.94 -15.87
C ASP A 51 23.00 -5.29 -15.31
N GLY A 52 22.92 -4.02 -14.92
CA GLY A 52 24.04 -3.25 -14.39
C GLY A 52 24.06 -3.12 -12.86
N VAL A 53 23.16 -3.79 -12.15
CA VAL A 53 23.11 -3.79 -10.68
C VAL A 53 23.24 -5.21 -10.13
N ASP A 54 23.67 -5.31 -8.88
CA ASP A 54 23.81 -6.58 -8.18
C ASP A 54 22.46 -7.16 -7.72
N GLU A 55 22.52 -8.38 -7.17
CA GLU A 55 21.35 -9.07 -6.65
C GLU A 55 20.73 -8.35 -5.45
N GLU A 56 21.55 -7.72 -4.62
CA GLU A 56 21.08 -6.98 -3.45
C GLU A 56 20.18 -5.81 -3.85
N GLU A 57 20.59 -5.02 -4.85
CA GLU A 57 19.79 -3.91 -5.36
C GLU A 57 18.51 -4.39 -6.06
N ARG A 58 18.57 -5.52 -6.79
CA ARG A 58 17.36 -6.13 -7.37
C ARG A 58 16.38 -6.58 -6.28
N ASN A 59 16.88 -7.23 -5.23
CA ASN A 59 16.07 -7.63 -4.08
C ASN A 59 15.48 -6.41 -3.37
N ARG A 60 16.24 -5.31 -3.27
CA ARG A 60 15.73 -4.03 -2.75
C ARG A 60 14.55 -3.52 -3.57
N TYR A 61 14.62 -3.55 -4.91
CA TYR A 61 13.48 -3.14 -5.74
C TYR A 61 12.23 -3.98 -5.46
N PHE A 62 12.39 -5.31 -5.37
CA PHE A 62 11.28 -6.20 -5.00
C PHE A 62 10.68 -5.86 -3.63
N ASN A 63 11.53 -5.57 -2.65
CA ASN A 63 11.11 -5.20 -1.32
C ASN A 63 10.31 -3.90 -1.34
N GLU A 64 10.75 -2.89 -2.09
CA GLU A 64 10.04 -1.60 -2.22
C GLU A 64 8.66 -1.76 -2.89
N TYR A 65 8.52 -2.57 -3.95
CA TYR A 65 7.19 -2.85 -4.54
C TYR A 65 6.23 -3.44 -3.50
N THR A 66 6.74 -4.39 -2.73
CA THR A 66 5.92 -5.18 -1.80
C THR A 66 5.55 -4.38 -0.55
N VAL A 67 6.49 -3.69 0.07
CA VAL A 67 6.19 -2.83 1.22
C VAL A 67 5.23 -1.72 0.83
N THR A 68 5.35 -1.14 -0.36
CA THR A 68 4.43 -0.10 -0.86
C THR A 68 3.00 -0.61 -0.89
N ASN A 69 2.78 -1.85 -1.34
CA ASN A 69 1.44 -2.44 -1.38
C ASN A 69 0.85 -2.68 0.03
N VAL A 70 1.68 -3.13 0.98
CA VAL A 70 1.30 -3.32 2.38
C VAL A 70 0.90 -1.97 2.99
N VAL A 71 1.74 -0.95 2.80
CA VAL A 71 1.54 0.39 3.36
C VAL A 71 0.35 1.10 2.71
N LEU A 72 0.14 0.95 1.39
CA LEU A 72 -1.05 1.49 0.73
C LEU A 72 -2.32 0.98 1.38
N LEU A 73 -2.43 -0.33 1.63
CA LEU A 73 -3.60 -0.88 2.31
C LEU A 73 -3.80 -0.25 3.70
N MET A 74 -2.72 -0.07 4.46
CA MET A 74 -2.78 0.58 5.78
C MET A 74 -3.32 2.01 5.69
N LEU A 75 -2.78 2.82 4.76
CA LEU A 75 -3.22 4.21 4.57
C LEU A 75 -4.68 4.32 4.12
N LEU A 76 -5.13 3.45 3.22
CA LEU A 76 -6.53 3.43 2.78
C LEU A 76 -7.47 3.05 3.92
N LEU A 77 -7.06 2.14 4.82
CA LEU A 77 -7.85 1.77 6.00
C LEU A 77 -7.93 2.92 7.00
N ASP A 78 -6.83 3.64 7.24
CA ASP A 78 -6.84 4.83 8.10
C ASP A 78 -7.75 5.92 7.52
N GLU A 79 -7.65 6.20 6.22
CA GLU A 79 -8.49 7.21 5.57
C GLU A 79 -9.98 6.81 5.60
N ALA A 80 -10.29 5.53 5.36
CA ALA A 80 -11.65 5.01 5.49
C ALA A 80 -12.20 5.14 6.92
N ALA A 81 -11.34 4.98 7.93
CA ALA A 81 -11.72 5.14 9.34
C ALA A 81 -11.97 6.60 9.71
N LEU A 82 -11.26 7.55 9.07
CA LEU A 82 -11.46 8.99 9.27
C LEU A 82 -12.73 9.53 8.62
N GLN A 83 -13.23 8.88 7.55
CA GLN A 83 -14.41 9.32 6.81
C GLN A 83 -15.74 8.73 7.30
N THR A 84 -15.73 7.90 8.33
CA THR A 84 -16.95 7.26 8.86
C THR A 84 -17.30 7.79 10.25
N ASP A 85 -18.57 8.15 10.44
CA ASP A 85 -19.12 8.48 11.76
C ASP A 85 -19.62 7.23 12.53
N ASP A 86 -19.71 6.08 11.86
CA ASP A 86 -20.04 4.79 12.49
C ASP A 86 -18.83 4.26 13.28
N GLU A 87 -18.91 4.34 14.61
CA GLU A 87 -17.87 3.87 15.54
C GLU A 87 -17.59 2.35 15.44
N LEU A 88 -18.58 1.52 15.10
CA LEU A 88 -18.33 0.08 14.88
C LEU A 88 -17.47 -0.12 13.63
N ARG A 89 -17.81 0.58 12.54
CA ARG A 89 -17.03 0.56 11.30
C ARG A 89 -15.62 1.10 11.54
N LYS A 90 -15.48 2.21 12.26
CA LYS A 90 -14.20 2.84 12.58
C LYS A 90 -13.27 1.89 13.34
N ASN A 91 -13.78 1.28 14.42
CA ASN A 91 -13.02 0.30 15.21
C ASN A 91 -12.62 -0.92 14.37
N TYR A 92 -13.53 -1.42 13.53
CA TYR A 92 -13.25 -2.51 12.60
C TYR A 92 -12.08 -2.17 11.65
N LEU A 93 -12.11 -0.99 11.02
CA LEU A 93 -11.08 -0.54 10.07
C LEU A 93 -9.72 -0.33 10.76
N GLN A 94 -9.70 0.28 11.94
CA GLN A 94 -8.48 0.48 12.73
C GLN A 94 -7.84 -0.85 13.13
N LYS A 95 -8.64 -1.80 13.62
CA LYS A 95 -8.17 -3.16 13.91
C LYS A 95 -7.65 -3.85 12.66
N TRP A 96 -8.35 -3.72 11.54
CA TRP A 96 -7.86 -4.27 10.28
C TRP A 96 -6.47 -3.72 9.94
N ARG A 97 -6.28 -2.39 10.03
CA ARG A 97 -5.00 -1.74 9.75
C ARG A 97 -3.87 -2.30 10.62
N GLU A 98 -4.10 -2.49 11.92
CA GLU A 98 -3.11 -3.08 12.84
C GLU A 98 -2.75 -4.54 12.52
N TYR A 99 -3.66 -5.27 11.88
CA TYR A 99 -3.44 -6.67 11.49
C TYR A 99 -2.74 -6.85 10.14
N VAL A 100 -2.72 -5.83 9.29
CA VAL A 100 -2.05 -5.88 7.97
C VAL A 100 -0.57 -6.28 8.08
N PRO A 101 0.28 -5.57 8.85
CA PRO A 101 1.70 -5.94 8.97
C PRO A 101 1.87 -7.31 9.63
N LYS A 102 1.13 -7.59 10.71
CA LYS A 102 1.19 -8.88 11.43
C LYS A 102 0.92 -10.06 10.51
N PHE A 103 -0.13 -9.97 9.69
CA PHE A 103 -0.45 -10.98 8.70
C PHE A 103 0.71 -11.22 7.73
N TYR A 104 1.31 -10.16 7.19
CA TYR A 104 2.39 -10.28 6.23
C TYR A 104 3.65 -10.90 6.86
N LEU A 105 4.01 -10.50 8.08
CA LEU A 105 5.14 -11.08 8.81
C LEU A 105 4.91 -12.55 9.15
N ASP A 106 3.69 -12.93 9.54
CA ASP A 106 3.34 -14.33 9.79
C ASP A 106 3.37 -15.16 8.49
N TYR A 107 2.94 -14.59 7.37
CA TYR A 107 3.10 -15.22 6.05
C TYR A 107 4.58 -15.47 5.71
N LEU A 108 5.49 -14.52 5.99
CA LEU A 108 6.93 -14.74 5.80
C LEU A 108 7.48 -15.86 6.69
N LYS A 109 6.99 -15.99 7.93
CA LYS A 109 7.32 -17.13 8.81
C LYS A 109 6.85 -18.45 8.24
N GLU A 110 5.65 -18.50 7.67
CA GLU A 110 5.12 -19.70 7.01
C GLU A 110 6.00 -20.14 5.83
N LEU A 111 6.54 -19.18 5.08
CA LEU A 111 7.51 -19.39 4.01
C LEU A 111 8.92 -19.78 4.48
N LYS A 112 9.14 -19.92 5.80
CA LYS A 112 10.44 -20.24 6.40
C LYS A 112 11.54 -19.22 6.12
N ILE A 113 11.15 -17.95 5.95
CA ILE A 113 12.10 -16.84 5.91
C ILE A 113 12.77 -16.72 7.30
N GLU A 114 14.07 -16.41 7.30
CA GLU A 114 14.85 -16.24 8.53
C GLU A 114 14.28 -15.13 9.42
N GLU A 115 14.27 -15.34 10.74
CA GLU A 115 13.72 -14.39 11.73
C GLU A 115 14.37 -13.00 11.63
N ARG A 116 15.68 -12.93 11.35
CA ARG A 116 16.39 -11.67 11.11
C ARG A 116 15.77 -10.88 9.95
N ASN A 117 15.44 -11.55 8.86
CA ASN A 117 14.84 -10.90 7.69
C ASN A 117 13.40 -10.47 7.98
N ILE A 118 12.64 -11.27 8.73
CA ILE A 118 11.29 -10.88 9.19
C ILE A 118 11.35 -9.62 10.05
N TYR A 119 12.33 -9.51 10.96
CA TYR A 119 12.56 -8.30 11.74
C TYR A 119 12.89 -7.09 10.86
N LEU A 120 13.71 -7.26 9.82
CA LEU A 120 13.99 -6.18 8.87
C LEU A 120 12.74 -5.76 8.10
N TRP A 121 11.87 -6.69 7.73
CA TRP A 121 10.58 -6.40 7.10
C TRP A 121 9.64 -5.60 8.00
N ASP A 122 9.54 -5.97 9.29
CA ASP A 122 8.77 -5.23 10.28
C ASP A 122 9.23 -3.76 10.35
N LYS A 123 10.55 -3.55 10.45
CA LYS A 123 11.14 -2.20 10.43
C LYS A 123 10.93 -1.45 9.12
N LEU A 124 11.01 -2.14 7.98
CA LEU A 124 10.79 -1.51 6.69
C LEU A 124 9.34 -1.05 6.52
N ILE A 125 8.37 -1.86 6.96
CA ILE A 125 6.95 -1.50 6.92
C ILE A 125 6.68 -0.27 7.78
N ASP A 126 7.16 -0.27 9.03
CA ASP A 126 7.00 0.87 9.94
C ASP A 126 7.63 2.14 9.35
N LEU A 127 8.87 2.03 8.86
CA LEU A 127 9.61 3.16 8.28
C LEU A 127 8.87 3.76 7.07
N ARG A 128 8.40 2.91 6.14
CA ARG A 128 7.68 3.37 4.94
C ARG A 128 6.32 3.96 5.30
N TYR A 129 5.61 3.36 6.25
CA TYR A 129 4.32 3.88 6.71
C TYR A 129 4.48 5.27 7.34
N GLU A 130 5.43 5.46 8.26
CA GLU A 130 5.72 6.76 8.87
C GLU A 130 6.16 7.80 7.83
N GLU A 131 7.06 7.41 6.92
CA GLU A 131 7.53 8.26 5.83
C GLU A 131 6.36 8.72 4.96
N TYR A 132 5.51 7.80 4.51
CA TYR A 132 4.41 8.13 3.60
C TYR A 132 3.35 8.99 4.27
N GLN A 133 3.06 8.76 5.56
CA GLN A 133 2.16 9.63 6.32
C GLN A 133 2.71 11.05 6.48
N ARG A 134 4.01 11.18 6.80
CA ARG A 134 4.64 12.49 7.00
C ARG A 134 4.75 13.28 5.69
N GLU A 135 5.15 12.61 4.62
CA GLU A 135 5.47 13.25 3.34
C GLU A 135 4.25 13.45 2.43
N ILE A 136 3.06 12.93 2.78
CA ILE A 136 1.86 12.99 1.92
C ILE A 136 1.52 14.42 1.46
N LEU A 137 1.72 15.43 2.33
CA LEU A 137 1.48 16.83 2.00
C LEU A 137 2.59 17.44 1.14
N ASN A 138 3.83 16.98 1.29
CA ASN A 138 4.96 17.41 0.47
C ASN A 138 4.81 16.85 -0.95
N TRP A 139 4.52 15.57 -1.05
CA TRP A 139 4.27 14.89 -2.32
C TRP A 139 3.03 15.41 -3.03
N ARG A 140 1.98 15.79 -2.28
CA ARG A 140 0.84 16.51 -2.86
C ARG A 140 1.30 17.77 -3.60
N ARG A 141 2.15 18.59 -2.99
CA ARG A 141 2.67 19.81 -3.63
C ARG A 141 3.50 19.50 -4.86
N GLU A 142 4.32 18.46 -4.82
CA GLU A 142 5.09 18.04 -5.99
C GLU A 142 4.20 17.56 -7.14
N LEU A 143 3.16 16.79 -6.85
CA LEU A 143 2.22 16.27 -7.86
C LEU A 143 1.36 17.36 -8.49
N ILE A 144 0.93 18.35 -7.70
CA ILE A 144 0.16 19.50 -8.21
C ILE A 144 0.95 20.26 -9.30
N ASN A 145 2.27 20.34 -9.16
CA ASN A 145 3.13 21.04 -10.13
C ASN A 145 3.36 20.25 -11.42
N VAL A 146 2.88 19.00 -11.50
CA VAL A 146 3.11 18.10 -12.64
C VAL A 146 1.87 18.00 -13.52
N ASP A 147 0.68 17.93 -12.91
CA ASP A 147 -0.59 17.73 -13.61
C ASP A 147 -1.73 18.40 -12.83
N GLU A 148 -2.36 19.41 -13.45
CA GLU A 148 -3.42 20.23 -12.84
C GLU A 148 -4.76 19.51 -12.71
N GLU A 149 -5.05 18.52 -13.57
CA GLU A 149 -6.28 17.73 -13.49
C GLU A 149 -6.16 16.71 -12.34
N LEU A 150 -5.03 16.02 -12.27
CA LEU A 150 -4.72 15.12 -11.15
C LEU A 150 -4.67 15.87 -9.81
N ALA A 151 -4.14 17.11 -9.81
CA ALA A 151 -4.14 17.99 -8.65
C ALA A 151 -5.56 18.20 -8.10
N GLN A 152 -6.52 18.48 -8.97
CA GLN A 152 -7.92 18.70 -8.59
C GLN A 152 -8.54 17.42 -8.02
N GLU A 153 -8.33 16.26 -8.65
CA GLU A 153 -8.81 14.99 -8.13
C GLU A 153 -8.28 14.72 -6.71
N MET A 154 -6.98 14.94 -6.47
CA MET A 154 -6.35 14.73 -5.16
C MET A 154 -6.83 15.73 -4.08
N VAL A 155 -7.35 16.89 -4.47
CA VAL A 155 -7.95 17.85 -3.53
C VAL A 155 -9.28 17.30 -3.00
N HIS A 156 -10.04 16.63 -3.87
CA HIS A 156 -11.38 16.16 -3.58
C HIS A 156 -11.44 14.73 -3.05
N ASP A 157 -10.45 13.88 -3.39
CA ASP A 157 -10.39 12.48 -2.98
C ASP A 157 -9.08 12.15 -2.26
N LYS A 158 -9.19 11.94 -0.94
CA LYS A 158 -8.05 11.58 -0.08
C LYS A 158 -7.51 10.17 -0.33
N PHE A 159 -8.31 9.26 -0.90
CA PHE A 159 -7.83 7.94 -1.31
C PHE A 159 -6.94 8.06 -2.54
N VAL A 160 -7.32 8.90 -3.51
CA VAL A 160 -6.48 9.21 -4.68
C VAL A 160 -5.18 9.87 -4.23
N LEU A 161 -5.23 10.79 -3.27
CA LEU A 161 -4.03 11.38 -2.66
C LEU A 161 -3.12 10.30 -2.04
N ALA A 162 -3.65 9.40 -1.21
CA ALA A 162 -2.85 8.32 -0.61
C ALA A 162 -2.20 7.43 -1.68
N TYR A 163 -2.96 7.02 -2.68
CA TYR A 163 -2.47 6.23 -3.82
C TYR A 163 -1.35 6.92 -4.59
N GLN A 164 -1.52 8.20 -4.94
CA GLN A 164 -0.50 8.95 -5.69
C GLN A 164 0.76 9.20 -4.86
N ALA A 165 0.59 9.50 -3.56
CA ALA A 165 1.67 9.71 -2.63
C ALA A 165 2.55 8.46 -2.51
N VAL A 166 1.98 7.28 -2.26
CA VAL A 166 2.78 6.04 -2.18
C VAL A 166 3.43 5.67 -3.51
N THR A 167 2.78 5.99 -4.64
CA THR A 167 3.34 5.72 -5.97
C THR A 167 4.56 6.61 -6.23
N LEU A 168 4.50 7.88 -5.81
CA LEU A 168 5.65 8.79 -5.87
C LEU A 168 6.75 8.36 -4.91
N GLY A 169 6.41 7.99 -3.67
CA GLY A 169 7.35 7.46 -2.69
C GLY A 169 8.10 6.22 -3.21
N LEU A 170 7.38 5.24 -3.75
CA LEU A 170 7.95 4.06 -4.40
C LEU A 170 8.92 4.47 -5.51
N PHE A 171 8.49 5.33 -6.43
CA PHE A 171 9.35 5.83 -7.50
C PHE A 171 10.64 6.46 -6.98
N GLN A 172 10.53 7.31 -5.95
CA GLN A 172 11.68 7.93 -5.31
C GLN A 172 12.61 6.90 -4.68
N HIS A 173 12.11 5.89 -3.97
CA HIS A 173 12.97 4.84 -3.41
C HIS A 173 13.65 4.01 -4.49
N LEU A 174 12.96 3.66 -5.58
CA LEU A 174 13.58 2.94 -6.69
C LEU A 174 14.71 3.77 -7.33
N ARG A 175 14.52 5.08 -7.46
CA ARG A 175 15.53 6.03 -7.98
C ARG A 175 16.50 6.57 -6.92
N ARG A 176 16.46 6.07 -5.68
CA ARG A 176 17.26 6.60 -4.55
C ARG A 176 17.17 8.13 -4.39
N GLN A 177 15.95 8.65 -4.46
CA GLN A 177 15.62 10.09 -4.34
C GLN A 177 16.13 10.98 -5.48
N ASN A 178 16.61 10.40 -6.58
CA ASN A 178 17.12 11.16 -7.74
C ASN A 178 16.10 11.24 -8.90
N GLY A 179 14.87 10.77 -8.68
CA GLY A 179 13.84 10.70 -9.71
C GLY A 179 13.07 12.01 -9.87
N LYS A 180 12.56 12.26 -11.09
CA LYS A 180 11.58 13.33 -11.37
C LYS A 180 10.26 12.73 -11.85
N PRO A 181 9.09 13.30 -11.53
CA PRO A 181 7.79 12.74 -11.93
C PRO A 181 7.56 12.58 -13.45
N LYS A 182 8.33 13.27 -14.30
CA LYS A 182 8.29 13.08 -15.77
C LYS A 182 9.08 11.84 -16.25
N ASP A 183 9.69 11.09 -15.34
CA ASP A 183 10.41 9.85 -15.64
C ASP A 183 9.43 8.77 -16.14
N PRO A 184 9.72 8.10 -17.28
CA PRO A 184 8.89 7.01 -17.78
C PRO A 184 8.60 5.90 -16.76
N LEU A 185 9.53 5.67 -15.82
CA LEU A 185 9.33 4.72 -14.74
C LEU A 185 8.14 5.11 -13.86
N TYR A 186 7.99 6.40 -13.52
CA TYR A 186 6.87 6.86 -12.69
C TYR A 186 5.52 6.56 -13.34
N LEU A 187 5.37 6.82 -14.65
CA LEU A 187 4.16 6.51 -15.41
C LEU A 187 3.86 5.01 -15.46
N ARG A 188 4.91 4.18 -15.61
CA ARG A 188 4.78 2.72 -15.57
C ARG A 188 4.33 2.23 -14.19
N LEU A 189 4.86 2.83 -13.12
CA LEU A 189 4.46 2.53 -11.74
C LEU A 189 3.02 2.93 -11.44
N GLN A 190 2.54 4.06 -11.96
CA GLN A 190 1.11 4.42 -11.87
C GLN A 190 0.24 3.34 -12.52
N SER A 191 0.59 2.90 -13.72
CA SER A 191 -0.15 1.83 -14.42
C SER A 191 -0.19 0.50 -13.65
N TYR A 192 0.85 0.23 -12.86
CA TYR A 192 0.93 -0.91 -11.94
C TYR A 192 0.07 -0.71 -10.69
N MET A 193 0.11 0.47 -10.09
CA MET A 193 -0.55 0.76 -8.82
C MET A 193 -2.07 0.96 -8.97
N VAL A 194 -2.57 1.47 -10.11
CA VAL A 194 -4.02 1.67 -10.37
C VAL A 194 -4.87 0.40 -10.13
N PRO A 195 -4.58 -0.77 -10.74
CA PRO A 195 -5.38 -1.96 -10.51
C PRO A 195 -5.33 -2.45 -9.06
N ILE A 196 -4.17 -2.31 -8.39
CA ILE A 196 -4.01 -2.65 -6.97
C ILE A 196 -4.92 -1.77 -6.12
N PHE A 197 -4.84 -0.45 -6.32
CA PHE A 197 -5.67 0.54 -5.64
C PHE A 197 -7.17 0.24 -5.83
N LYS A 198 -7.63 0.05 -7.07
CA LYS A 198 -9.03 -0.25 -7.37
C LYS A 198 -9.52 -1.53 -6.68
N ARG A 199 -8.68 -2.59 -6.63
CA ARG A 199 -9.02 -3.83 -5.93
C ARG A 199 -9.08 -3.65 -4.42
N MET A 200 -8.17 -2.86 -3.83
CA MET A 200 -8.20 -2.54 -2.39
C MET A 200 -9.46 -1.74 -2.04
N MET A 201 -9.77 -0.69 -2.81
CA MET A 201 -10.97 0.13 -2.60
C MET A 201 -12.26 -0.70 -2.63
N LYS A 202 -12.43 -1.58 -3.62
CA LYS A 202 -13.59 -2.48 -3.73
C LYS A 202 -13.78 -3.42 -2.52
N ARG A 203 -12.73 -3.65 -1.73
CA ARG A 203 -12.78 -4.55 -0.57
C ARG A 203 -12.96 -3.81 0.75
N ILE A 204 -12.57 -2.54 0.79
CA ILE A 204 -12.71 -1.67 1.95
C ILE A 204 -14.13 -1.07 2.01
N PHE A 205 -14.72 -0.74 0.86
CA PHE A 205 -16.04 -0.12 0.72
C PHE A 205 -17.09 -1.08 0.17
#